data_AF-A0A5B1M119-F1
#
_entry.id   AF-A0A5B1M119-F1
#
_cell.length_a   1.000
_cell.length_b   1.000
_cell.length_c   1.000
_cell.angle_alpha   90.00
_cell.angle_beta   90.00
_cell.angle_gamma   90.00
#
_symmetry.space_group_name_H-M   'P 1'
#
loop_
_entity.id
_entity.type
_entity.pdbx_description
1 polymer ?
#
loop_
_entity_poly.entity_id
_entity_poly.type
_entity_poly.pdbx_seq_one_letter_code
_entity_poly.pdbx_strand_id
1 'polypeptide(L)' 'MNESPDQKPARTPEQGIERAARALANARVTNAQLTPREQAEAAWHKGCRYSVDELEDRIRARRGWPPLER' A
#
# COMPACT_ATOMS: atom_id res chain seq x y z
N MET A 1 17.05 -44.62 -2.48
CA MET A 1 17.54 -43.29 -2.92
C MET A 1 16.50 -42.30 -2.42
N ASN A 2 16.77 -41.59 -1.33
CA ASN A 2 15.85 -40.57 -0.80
C ASN A 2 16.42 -39.20 -1.15
N GLU A 3 15.81 -38.54 -2.13
CA GLU A 3 16.09 -37.15 -2.44
C GLU A 3 15.49 -36.28 -1.33
N SER A 4 16.36 -35.62 -0.56
CA SER A 4 15.97 -34.63 0.43
C SER A 4 15.42 -33.38 -0.28
N PRO A 5 14.37 -32.73 0.25
CA PRO A 5 13.66 -31.67 -0.43
C PRO A 5 14.55 -30.43 -0.60
N ASP A 6 14.47 -29.85 -1.80
CA ASP A 6 15.01 -28.57 -2.25
C ASP A 6 14.70 -27.43 -1.26
N GLN A 7 15.51 -27.29 -0.21
CA GLN A 7 15.41 -26.17 0.73
C GLN A 7 16.05 -24.95 0.08
N LYS A 8 15.22 -24.08 -0.51
CA LYS A 8 15.63 -22.71 -0.85
C LYS A 8 16.33 -22.09 0.36
N PRO A 9 17.54 -21.52 0.20
CA PRO A 9 18.24 -20.92 1.33
C PRO A 9 17.36 -19.86 1.98
N ALA A 10 17.27 -19.93 3.31
CA ALA A 10 16.59 -18.90 4.09
C ALA A 10 17.25 -17.55 3.77
N ARG A 11 16.43 -16.57 3.40
CA ARG A 11 16.92 -15.23 3.03
C ARG A 11 17.63 -14.60 4.21
N THR A 12 18.70 -13.86 3.93
CA THR A 12 19.37 -13.09 4.97
C THR A 12 18.50 -11.89 5.38
N PRO A 13 18.67 -11.35 6.60
CA PRO A 13 17.96 -10.15 7.03
C PRO A 13 18.11 -8.97 6.05
N GLU A 14 19.29 -8.79 5.47
CA GLU A 14 19.62 -7.71 4.52
C GLU A 14 18.79 -7.84 3.23
N GLN A 15 18.66 -9.06 2.71
CA GLN A 15 17.81 -9.36 1.55
C GLN A 15 16.33 -9.10 1.86
N GLY A 16 15.91 -9.33 3.10
CA GLY A 16 14.57 -8.98 3.59
C GLY A 16 14.33 -7.47 3.57
N ILE A 17 15.29 -6.70 4.09
CA ILE A 17 15.23 -5.24 4.16
C ILE A 17 15.21 -4.63 2.76
N GLU A 18 16.10 -5.04 1.86
CA GLU A 18 16.17 -4.53 0.49
C GLU A 18 14.85 -4.76 -0.26
N ARG A 19 14.27 -5.96 -0.12
CA ARG A 19 12.99 -6.29 -0.73
C ARG A 19 11.85 -5.45 -0.17
N ALA A 20 11.81 -5.23 1.15
CA ALA A 20 10.82 -4.37 1.78
C ALA A 20 10.96 -2.92 1.31
N ALA A 21 12.19 -2.41 1.21
CA ALA A 21 12.47 -1.07 0.71
C ALA A 21 12.00 -0.91 -0.75
N ARG A 22 12.28 -1.88 -1.61
CA ARG A 22 11.83 -1.88 -3.01
C ARG A 22 10.30 -1.96 -3.12
N ALA A 23 9.66 -2.80 -2.32
CA ALA A 23 8.20 -2.90 -2.28
C ALA A 23 7.56 -1.58 -1.84
N LEU A 24 8.12 -0.93 -0.81
CA LEU A 24 7.65 0.37 -0.33
C LEU A 24 7.83 1.47 -1.40
N ALA A 25 8.98 1.50 -2.07
CA ALA A 25 9.23 2.45 -3.15
C ALA A 25 8.21 2.29 -4.30
N ASN A 26 7.96 1.05 -4.73
CA ASN A 26 6.95 0.76 -5.75
C ASN A 26 5.54 1.18 -5.29
N ALA A 27 5.16 0.83 -4.06
CA ALA A 27 3.85 1.20 -3.53
C ALA A 27 3.66 2.72 -3.44
N ARG A 28 4.72 3.49 -3.17
CA ARG A 28 4.67 4.96 -3.19
C ARG A 28 4.43 5.51 -4.59
N VAL A 29 5.11 4.97 -5.60
CA VAL A 29 4.90 5.37 -7.00
C VAL A 29 3.48 5.04 -7.46
N THR A 30 3.00 3.82 -7.19
CA THR A 30 1.63 3.42 -7.52
C THR A 30 0.60 4.32 -6.83
N ASN A 31 0.74 4.57 -5.53
CA ASN A 31 -0.17 5.46 -4.81
C ASN A 31 -0.18 6.90 -5.34
N ALA A 32 0.95 7.40 -5.86
CA ALA A 32 1.01 8.72 -6.46
C ALA A 32 0.22 8.80 -7.78
N GLN A 33 0.10 7.71 -8.52
CA GLN A 33 -0.65 7.64 -9.78
C GLN A 33 -2.16 7.51 -9.60
N LEU A 34 -2.60 7.00 -8.44
CA LEU A 34 -4.02 6.89 -8.13
C LEU A 34 -4.65 8.26 -7.88
N THR A 35 -5.91 8.38 -8.29
CA THR A 35 -6.79 9.48 -7.87
C THR A 35 -7.06 9.40 -6.36
N PRO A 36 -7.48 10.50 -5.71
CA PRO A 36 -7.90 10.45 -4.31
C PRO A 36 -9.00 9.42 -4.04
N ARG A 37 -9.95 9.26 -4.97
CA ARG A 37 -11.04 8.29 -4.87
C ARG A 37 -10.52 6.86 -4.88
N GLU A 38 -9.68 6.50 -5.83
CA GLU A 38 -9.13 5.15 -5.95
C GLU A 38 -8.28 4.77 -4.72
N GLN A 39 -7.53 5.73 -4.16
CA GLN A 39 -6.81 5.49 -2.90
C GLN A 39 -7.75 5.31 -1.72
N ALA A 40 -8.85 6.06 -1.67
CA ALA A 40 -9.83 5.92 -0.61
C ALA A 40 -10.52 4.55 -0.66
N GLU A 41 -10.90 4.09 -1.84
CA GLU A 41 -11.49 2.77 -2.06
C GLU A 41 -10.50 1.65 -1.74
N ALA A 42 -9.23 1.79 -2.15
CA ALA A 42 -8.18 0.82 -1.83
C ALA A 42 -7.85 0.76 -0.33
N ALA A 43 -7.98 1.87 0.39
CA ALA A 43 -7.75 1.94 1.82
C ALA A 43 -8.97 1.52 2.66
N TRP A 44 -10.16 1.52 2.06
CA TRP A 44 -11.39 1.18 2.76
C TRP A 44 -11.52 -0.33 2.96
N HIS A 45 -12.01 -0.72 4.14
CA HIS A 45 -12.34 -2.09 4.47
C HIS A 45 -13.46 -2.10 5.51
N LYS A 46 -14.08 -3.27 5.76
CA LYS A 46 -15.25 -3.42 6.65
C LYS A 46 -15.06 -2.88 8.09
N GLY A 47 -13.81 -2.80 8.56
CA GLY A 47 -13.47 -2.28 9.89
C GLY A 47 -12.98 -0.83 9.90
N CYS A 48 -13.00 -0.15 8.75
CA CYS A 48 -12.52 1.22 8.65
C CYS A 48 -13.50 2.16 9.35
N ARG A 49 -12.97 3.02 10.22
CA ARG A 49 -13.75 4.03 10.95
C ARG A 49 -14.39 5.06 10.02
N TYR A 50 -13.78 5.28 8.86
CA TYR A 50 -14.18 6.32 7.91
C TYR A 50 -14.84 5.67 6.71
N SER A 51 -15.85 6.34 6.17
CA SER A 51 -16.38 6.07 4.84
C SER A 51 -15.32 6.34 3.77
N VAL A 52 -15.52 5.78 2.57
CA VAL A 52 -14.67 6.06 1.40
C VAL A 52 -14.59 7.57 1.13
N ASP A 53 -15.72 8.24 1.24
CA ASP A 53 -15.89 9.68 1.06
C ASP A 53 -15.04 10.51 2.05
N GLU A 54 -15.04 10.16 3.33
CA GLU A 54 -14.19 10.81 4.34
C GLU A 54 -12.70 10.48 4.16
N LEU A 55 -12.38 9.28 3.68
CA LEU A 55 -11.01 8.91 3.31
C LEU A 55 -10.53 9.75 2.12
N GLU A 56 -11.38 9.96 1.11
CA GLU A 56 -11.06 10.81 -0.03
C GLU A 56 -10.78 12.24 0.40
N ASP A 57 -11.64 12.84 1.25
CA ASP A 57 -11.42 14.19 1.77
C ASP A 57 -10.10 14.32 2.52
N ARG A 58 -9.73 13.30 3.31
CA ARG A 58 -8.43 13.26 4.00
C ARG A 58 -7.25 13.16 3.05
N ILE A 59 -7.37 12.35 1.99
CA ILE A 59 -6.34 12.22 0.96
C ILE A 59 -6.18 13.53 0.20
N ARG A 60 -7.29 14.19 -0.16
CA ARG A 60 -7.32 15.53 -0.78
C ARG A 60 -6.65 16.57 0.12
N ALA A 61 -7.03 16.64 1.39
CA ALA A 61 -6.43 17.58 2.36
C ALA A 61 -4.91 17.37 2.49
N ARG A 62 -4.46 16.11 2.56
CA ARG A 62 -3.02 15.78 2.58
C ARG A 62 -2.29 16.20 1.30
N ARG A 63 -2.97 16.22 0.15
CA ARG A 63 -2.44 16.69 -1.14
C ARG A 63 -2.61 18.19 -1.37
N GLY A 64 -3.25 18.92 -0.45
CA GLY A 64 -3.54 20.36 -0.59
C GLY A 64 -4.70 20.66 -1.54
N TRP A 65 -5.60 19.70 -1.76
CA TRP A 65 -6.76 19.86 -2.63
C TRP A 65 -8.01 20.22 -1.82
N PRO A 66 -8.98 20.94 -2.40
CA PRO A 66 -10.24 21.23 -1.73
C PRO A 66 -11.01 19.93 -1.42
N PRO A 67 -11.78 19.91 -0.33
CA PRO A 67 -12.67 18.78 -0.01
C PRO A 67 -13.73 18.61 -1.11
N LEU A 68 -14.39 17.46 -1.13
CA LEU A 68 -15.55 17.26 -1.99
C LEU A 68 -16.64 18.28 -1.65
N GLU A 69 -17.16 18.98 -2.66
CA GLU A 69 -18.38 19.78 -2.50
C GLU A 69 -19.56 18.80 -2.37
N ARG A 70 -20.30 18.89 -1.26
CA ARG A 70 -21.43 18.02 -0.93
C ARG A 70 -22.66 18.85 -0.59
#